data_AF-A0A3C0TI65-F1
#
_entry.id   AF-A0A3C0TI65-F1
#
_cell.length_a   1.000
_cell.length_b   1.000
_cell.length_c   1.000
_cell.angle_alpha   90.00
_cell.angle_beta   90.00
_cell.angle_gamma   90.00
#
_symmetry.space_group_name_H-M   'P 1'
#
loop_
_entity.id
_entity.type
_entity.pdbx_description
1 polymer ?
#
loop_
_entity_poly.entity_id
_entity_poly.type
_entity_poly.pdbx_seq_one_letter_code
_entity_poly.pdbx_strand_id
1 'polypeptide(L)'
;DLPGRYVPKIRFLHRVVYRKYYIDELYQFLFVSGTKALTMFLAAFDKYGIDLIVNLQAYILRIEASITGWFDLRFVDGAVNLVADGALGAGSHLRKLQTGRVQAYILIAFLMVVLAVSYTVFR
;
A
#
# COMPACT_ATOMS: atom_id res chain seq x y z
N ASP A 1 30.31 4.77 80.12
CA ASP A 1 29.06 5.22 79.47
C ASP A 1 29.16 6.60 78.80
N LEU A 2 30.04 6.75 77.81
CA LEU A 2 30.25 8.02 77.10
C LEU A 2 29.47 8.23 75.78
N PRO A 3 28.82 7.24 75.12
CA PRO A 3 28.09 7.52 73.88
C PRO A 3 26.65 8.04 74.10
N GLY A 4 25.99 7.72 75.22
CA GLY A 4 24.56 8.05 75.42
C GLY A 4 24.23 9.54 75.55
N ARG A 5 25.21 10.39 75.90
CA ARG A 5 24.97 11.81 76.24
C ARG A 5 25.08 12.78 75.06
N TYR A 6 25.79 12.40 73.98
CA TYR A 6 26.03 13.25 72.80
C TYR A 6 25.23 12.83 71.56
N VAL A 7 24.76 11.58 71.49
CA VAL A 7 23.94 11.04 70.40
C VAL A 7 22.65 11.84 70.13
N PRO A 8 21.93 12.41 71.11
CA PRO A 8 20.70 13.16 70.83
C PRO A 8 20.94 14.42 69.97
N LYS A 9 22.09 15.09 70.14
CA LYS A 9 22.43 16.32 69.41
C LYS A 9 22.94 16.06 67.99
N ILE A 10 23.48 14.87 67.72
CA ILE A 10 24.05 14.48 66.43
C ILE A 10 23.10 13.54 65.65
N ARG A 11 21.94 13.18 66.22
CA ARG A 11 20.96 12.26 65.63
C ARG A 11 20.52 12.65 64.21
N PHE A 12 20.45 13.95 63.93
CA PHE A 12 20.15 14.48 62.60
C PHE A 12 21.31 14.21 61.62
N LEU A 13 22.53 14.62 61.98
CA LEU A 13 23.74 14.38 61.19
C LEU A 13 23.99 12.89 60.94
N HIS A 14 23.86 12.06 61.99
CA HIS A 14 23.96 10.61 61.87
C HIS A 14 22.92 10.05 60.89
N ARG A 15 21.67 10.54 60.91
CA ARG A 15 20.62 10.10 59.98
C ARG A 15 20.92 10.50 58.53
N VAL A 16 21.46 11.69 58.29
CA VAL A 16 21.82 12.18 56.95
C VAL A 16 22.98 11.35 56.38
N VAL A 17 24.03 11.13 57.17
CA VAL A 17 25.18 10.30 56.75
C VAL A 17 24.77 8.83 56.57
N TYR A 18 23.94 8.29 57.48
CA TYR A 18 23.43 6.92 57.39
C TYR A 18 22.56 6.70 56.14
N ARG A 19 21.82 7.72 55.71
CA ARG A 19 21.08 7.72 54.43
C ARG A 19 21.92 8.20 53.23
N LYS A 20 23.25 8.17 53.34
CA LYS A 20 24.19 8.57 52.26
C LYS A 20 23.83 9.92 51.63
N TYR A 21 23.46 10.90 52.46
CA TYR A 21 23.09 12.25 52.03
C TYR A 21 21.89 12.32 51.07
N TYR A 22 21.06 11.27 50.98
CA TYR A 22 19.89 11.18 50.09
C TYR A 22 20.22 11.31 48.59
N ILE A 23 21.48 11.15 48.20
CA ILE A 23 21.92 11.29 46.81
C ILE A 23 21.33 10.18 45.93
N ASP A 24 21.24 8.96 46.48
CA ASP A 24 20.66 7.81 45.79
C ASP A 24 19.17 8.06 45.47
N GLU A 25 18.39 8.58 46.42
CA GLU A 25 16.96 8.90 46.22
C GLU A 25 16.76 10.07 45.25
N LEU A 26 17.61 11.10 45.33
CA LEU A 26 17.57 12.23 44.40
C LEU A 26 17.85 11.78 42.97
N TYR A 27 18.84 10.89 42.78
CA TYR A 27 19.17 10.32 41.47
C TYR A 27 18.04 9.43 40.94
N GLN A 28 17.47 8.58 41.79
CA GLN A 28 16.34 7.72 41.46
C GLN A 28 15.12 8.53 41.02
N PHE A 29 14.86 9.66 41.67
CA PHE A 29 13.73 10.53 41.34
C PHE A 29 13.98 11.31 40.05
N LEU A 30 15.09 12.07 39.98
CA LEU A 30 15.36 12.96 38.85
C LEU A 30 15.68 12.22 37.56
N PHE A 31 16.61 11.26 37.63
CA PHE A 31 17.11 10.61 36.43
C PHE A 31 16.35 9.34 36.11
N VAL A 32 16.23 8.40 37.05
CA VAL A 32 15.62 7.09 36.74
C VAL A 32 14.12 7.23 36.49
N SER A 33 13.40 7.89 37.39
CA SER A 33 11.94 8.02 37.27
C SER A 33 11.57 9.01 36.16
N GLY A 34 12.33 10.10 36.02
CA GLY A 34 12.18 11.07 34.94
C GLY A 34 12.37 10.44 33.55
N THR A 35 13.47 9.72 33.32
CA THR A 35 13.72 9.06 32.02
C THR A 35 12.71 7.97 31.74
N LYS A 36 12.33 7.16 32.75
CA LYS A 36 11.30 6.12 32.57
C LYS A 36 9.94 6.72 32.19
N ALA A 37 9.54 7.83 32.80
CA ALA A 37 8.32 8.53 32.45
C ALA A 37 8.35 9.06 31.00
N LEU A 38 9.47 9.67 30.60
CA LEU A 38 9.67 10.14 29.24
C LEU A 38 9.60 9.00 28.21
N THR A 39 10.24 7.87 28.49
CA THR A 39 10.19 6.69 27.62
C THR A 39 8.76 6.17 27.47
N MET A 40 8.00 6.08 28.57
CA MET A 40 6.60 5.65 28.52
C MET A 40 5.73 6.62 27.70
N PHE A 41 5.97 7.92 27.84
CA PHE A 41 5.28 8.93 27.04
C PHE A 41 5.60 8.81 25.54
N LEU A 42 6.87 8.69 25.17
CA LEU A 42 7.28 8.54 23.77
C LEU A 42 6.75 7.24 23.17
N ALA A 43 6.76 6.14 23.92
CA ALA A 43 6.20 4.87 23.48
C ALA A 43 4.68 4.95 23.27
N ALA A 44 3.97 5.67 24.13
CA ALA A 44 2.53 5.91 23.94
C ALA A 44 2.28 6.80 22.71
N PHE A 45 3.10 7.83 22.50
CA PHE A 45 2.97 8.70 21.33
C PHE A 45 3.18 7.95 20.01
N ASP A 46 4.16 7.06 19.94
CA ASP A 46 4.39 6.21 18.78
C ASP A 46 3.19 5.27 18.53
N LYS A 47 2.80 4.51 19.57
CA LYS A 47 1.72 3.52 19.49
C LYS A 47 0.32 4.09 19.20
N TYR A 48 0.05 5.33 19.59
CA TYR A 48 -1.28 5.93 19.42
C TYR A 48 -1.30 7.05 18.38
N GLY A 49 -0.23 7.81 18.26
CA GLY A 49 -0.15 8.90 17.29
C GLY A 49 0.35 8.41 15.93
N ILE A 50 1.56 7.85 15.90
CA ILE A 50 2.21 7.45 14.65
C ILE A 50 1.47 6.25 14.03
N ASP A 51 1.21 5.22 14.82
CA ASP A 51 0.46 4.04 14.35
C ASP A 51 -0.92 4.41 13.80
N LEU A 52 -1.64 5.36 14.43
CA LEU A 52 -2.95 5.78 13.94
C LEU A 52 -2.86 6.42 12.55
N ILE A 53 -1.89 7.31 12.34
CA ILE A 53 -1.69 7.99 11.05
C ILE A 53 -1.32 6.98 9.98
N VAL A 54 -0.38 6.08 10.27
CA VAL A 54 0.07 5.06 9.31
C VAL A 54 -1.07 4.10 8.94
N ASN A 55 -1.83 3.63 9.93
CA ASN A 55 -2.96 2.74 9.68
C ASN A 55 -4.09 3.43 8.90
N LEU A 56 -4.35 4.71 9.17
CA LEU A 56 -5.34 5.48 8.42
C LEU A 56 -4.93 5.65 6.95
N GLN A 57 -3.65 5.96 6.69
CA GLN A 57 -3.13 6.04 5.33
C GLN A 57 -3.26 4.70 4.60
N ALA A 58 -2.91 3.59 5.26
CA ALA A 58 -3.07 2.25 4.70
C ALA A 58 -4.54 1.93 4.37
N TYR A 59 -5.47 2.35 5.23
CA TYR A 59 -6.90 2.16 5.00
C TYR A 59 -7.40 2.94 3.77
N ILE A 60 -7.01 4.22 3.64
CA ILE A 60 -7.38 5.06 2.51
C ILE A 60 -6.85 4.48 1.20
N LEU A 61 -5.58 4.08 1.16
CA LEU A 61 -4.96 3.48 -0.03
C LEU A 61 -5.65 2.17 -0.45
N ARG A 62 -6.09 1.34 0.52
CA ARG A 62 -6.83 0.12 0.21
C ARG A 62 -8.19 0.41 -0.43
N ILE A 63 -8.89 1.45 0.02
CA ILE A 63 -10.14 1.88 -0.59
C ILE A 63 -9.90 2.36 -2.03
N GLU A 64 -8.91 3.23 -2.21
CA GLU A 64 -8.58 3.78 -3.54
C GLU A 64 -8.18 2.68 -4.53
N ALA A 65 -7.33 1.74 -4.09
CA ALA A 65 -6.95 0.58 -4.88
C ALA A 65 -8.16 -0.31 -5.23
N SER A 66 -9.10 -0.49 -4.29
CA SER A 66 -10.31 -1.30 -4.53
C SER A 66 -11.25 -0.65 -5.55
N ILE A 67 -11.42 0.68 -5.48
CA ILE A 67 -12.24 1.44 -6.44
C ILE A 67 -11.60 1.37 -7.83
N THR A 68 -10.30 1.63 -7.90
CA THR A 68 -9.55 1.59 -9.17
C THR A 68 -9.59 0.20 -9.79
N GLY A 69 -9.34 -0.85 -9.00
CA GLY A 69 -9.40 -2.22 -9.46
C GLY A 69 -10.80 -2.64 -9.92
N TRP A 70 -11.86 -2.22 -9.23
CA TRP A 70 -13.23 -2.48 -9.68
C TRP A 70 -13.55 -1.81 -11.01
N PHE A 71 -13.10 -0.57 -11.20
CA PHE A 71 -13.30 0.15 -12.46
C PHE A 71 -12.55 -0.52 -13.61
N ASP A 72 -11.28 -0.88 -13.40
CA ASP A 72 -10.45 -1.55 -14.40
C ASP A 72 -11.07 -2.88 -14.85
N LEU A 73 -11.38 -3.76 -13.89
CA LEU A 73 -11.93 -5.10 -14.15
C LEU A 73 -13.31 -5.07 -14.82
N ARG A 74 -14.11 -4.02 -14.62
CA ARG A 74 -15.49 -3.97 -15.11
C ARG A 74 -15.66 -3.11 -16.35
N PHE A 75 -14.99 -1.97 -16.41
CA PHE A 75 -15.11 -1.05 -17.53
C PHE A 75 -13.99 -1.24 -18.54
N VAL A 76 -12.73 -1.19 -18.10
CA VAL A 76 -11.58 -1.24 -19.00
C VAL A 76 -11.48 -2.61 -19.65
N ASP A 77 -11.42 -3.67 -18.84
CA ASP A 77 -11.40 -5.05 -19.33
C ASP A 77 -12.65 -5.37 -20.16
N GLY A 78 -13.83 -4.90 -19.72
CA GLY A 78 -15.07 -5.09 -20.47
C GLY A 78 -15.03 -4.47 -21.88
N ALA A 79 -14.52 -3.25 -21.99
CA ALA A 79 -14.36 -2.56 -23.27
C ALA A 79 -13.33 -3.27 -24.16
N VAL A 80 -12.18 -3.65 -23.61
CA VAL A 80 -11.12 -4.36 -24.35
C VAL A 80 -11.62 -5.71 -24.85
N ASN A 81 -12.31 -6.48 -24.00
CA ASN A 81 -12.89 -7.78 -24.38
C ASN A 81 -13.95 -7.62 -25.47
N LEU A 82 -14.80 -6.59 -25.40
CA LEU A 82 -15.79 -6.34 -26.45
C LEU A 82 -15.14 -6.04 -27.81
N VAL A 83 -14.05 -5.27 -27.82
CA VAL A 83 -13.29 -5.01 -29.05
C VAL A 83 -12.65 -6.30 -29.58
N ALA A 84 -12.05 -7.09 -28.69
CA ALA A 84 -11.43 -8.37 -29.04
C ALA A 84 -12.46 -9.35 -29.62
N ASP A 85 -13.60 -9.52 -28.95
CA ASP A 85 -14.71 -10.38 -29.39
C ASP A 85 -15.30 -9.89 -30.72
N GLY A 86 -15.40 -8.58 -30.92
CA GLY A 86 -15.82 -7.99 -32.19
C GLY A 86 -14.85 -8.34 -33.33
N ALA A 87 -13.55 -8.19 -33.09
CA ALA A 87 -12.52 -8.52 -34.08
C ALA A 87 -12.47 -10.03 -34.40
N LEU A 88 -12.52 -10.88 -33.37
CA LEU A 88 -12.59 -12.34 -33.52
C LEU A 88 -13.87 -12.76 -34.26
N GLY A 89 -15.00 -12.13 -33.91
CA GLY A 89 -16.28 -12.30 -34.58
C GLY A 89 -16.19 -11.98 -36.06
N ALA A 90 -15.67 -10.81 -36.43
CA ALA A 90 -15.47 -10.41 -37.82
C ALA A 90 -14.53 -11.38 -38.56
N GLY A 91 -13.40 -11.75 -37.96
CA GLY A 91 -12.47 -12.72 -38.53
C GLY A 91 -13.10 -14.09 -38.76
N SER A 92 -13.94 -14.56 -37.84
CA SER A 92 -14.66 -15.83 -37.97
C SER A 92 -15.65 -15.82 -39.13
N HIS A 93 -16.28 -14.68 -39.42
CA HIS A 93 -17.17 -14.51 -40.57
C HIS A 93 -16.38 -14.46 -41.88
N LEU A 94 -15.29 -13.69 -41.92
CA LEU A 94 -14.40 -13.64 -43.08
C LEU A 94 -13.80 -15.02 -43.41
N ARG A 95 -13.45 -15.81 -42.40
CA ARG A 95 -12.96 -17.18 -42.58
C ARG A 95 -13.96 -18.08 -43.31
N LYS A 96 -15.27 -17.86 -43.18
CA LYS A 96 -16.28 -18.64 -43.90
C LYS A 96 -16.25 -18.41 -45.42
N LEU A 97 -15.74 -17.26 -45.87
CA LEU A 97 -15.54 -16.98 -47.32
C LEU A 97 -14.43 -17.85 -47.92
N GLN A 98 -13.49 -18.32 -47.10
CA GLN A 98 -12.45 -19.25 -47.50
C GLN A 98 -13.00 -20.69 -47.49
N THR A 99 -13.66 -21.08 -48.58
CA THR A 99 -14.33 -22.40 -48.72
C THR A 99 -13.37 -23.58 -48.89
N GLY A 100 -12.06 -23.32 -49.06
CA GLY A 100 -11.05 -24.35 -49.30
C GLY A 100 -11.10 -24.99 -50.69
N ARG A 101 -12.03 -24.59 -51.56
CA ARG A 101 -12.16 -25.10 -52.94
C ARG A 101 -11.36 -24.24 -53.92
N VAL A 102 -10.35 -24.83 -54.58
CA VAL A 102 -9.49 -24.13 -55.55
C VAL A 102 -10.30 -23.45 -56.66
N GLN A 103 -11.39 -24.07 -57.13
CA GLN A 103 -12.26 -23.50 -58.17
C GLN A 103 -12.91 -22.18 -57.74
N ALA A 104 -13.31 -22.05 -56.46
CA ALA A 104 -13.92 -20.84 -55.94
C ALA A 104 -12.92 -19.67 -55.92
N TYR A 105 -11.66 -19.94 -55.56
CA TYR A 105 -10.60 -18.92 -55.59
C TYR A 105 -10.30 -18.45 -57.02
N ILE A 106 -10.24 -19.38 -58.00
CA ILE A 106 -10.02 -19.04 -59.41
C ILE A 106 -11.14 -18.14 -59.94
N LEU A 107 -12.40 -18.48 -59.64
CA LEU A 107 -13.56 -17.69 -60.06
C LEU A 107 -13.53 -16.27 -59.48
N ILE A 108 -13.25 -16.14 -58.17
CA ILE A 108 -13.17 -14.84 -57.50
C ILE A 108 -12.01 -14.01 -58.08
N ALA A 109 -10.83 -14.61 -58.28
CA ALA A 109 -9.68 -13.92 -58.86
C ALA A 109 -9.98 -13.42 -60.28
N PHE A 110 -10.62 -14.24 -61.12
CA PHE A 110 -11.05 -13.82 -62.45
C PHE A 110 -12.03 -12.65 -62.41
N LEU A 111 -13.05 -12.70 -61.54
CA LEU A 111 -14.01 -11.62 -61.34
C LEU A 111 -13.33 -10.31 -60.91
N MET A 112 -12.36 -10.39 -59.99
CA MET A 112 -11.59 -9.23 -59.52
C MET A 112 -10.83 -8.55 -60.66
N VAL A 113 -10.21 -9.33 -61.57
CA VAL A 113 -9.50 -8.79 -62.75
C VAL A 113 -10.48 -8.10 -63.71
N VAL A 114 -11.61 -8.73 -64.01
CA VAL A 114 -12.63 -8.15 -64.91
C VAL A 114 -13.16 -6.83 -64.35
N LEU A 115 -13.46 -6.77 -63.04
CA LEU A 115 -13.93 -5.56 -62.39
C LEU A 115 -12.87 -4.46 -62.37
N ALA A 116 -11.60 -4.80 -62.08
CA ALA A 116 -10.51 -3.84 -62.09
C ALA A 116 -10.29 -3.23 -63.49
N VAL A 117 -10.26 -4.05 -64.54
CA VAL A 117 -10.11 -3.60 -65.93
C VAL A 117 -11.30 -2.72 -66.34
N SER A 118 -12.52 -3.17 -66.04
CA SER A 118 -13.74 -2.39 -66.33
C SER A 118 -13.68 -1.02 -65.64
N TYR A 119 -13.33 -0.98 -64.34
CA TYR A 119 -13.19 0.28 -63.62
C TYR A 119 -12.16 1.21 -64.27
N THR A 120 -11.01 0.68 -64.71
CA THR A 120 -9.98 1.51 -65.38
C THR A 120 -10.39 2.01 -66.77
N VAL A 121 -11.27 1.29 -67.47
CA VAL A 121 -11.73 1.64 -68.83
C VAL A 121 -12.90 2.62 -68.80
N PHE A 122 -13.77 2.52 -67.79
CA PHE A 122 -14.94 3.40 -67.62
C PHE A 122 -14.69 4.63 -66.72
N ARG A 123 -13.50 4.73 -66.12
CA ARG A 123 -13.01 5.92 -65.43
C ARG A 123 -12.37 6.88 -66.42
#